data_AF-A0A0C1RAS0-F1
#
_entry.id   AF-A0A0C1RAS0-F1
#
_cell.length_a   1.000
_cell.length_b   1.000
_cell.length_c   1.000
_cell.angle_alpha   90.00
_cell.angle_beta   90.00
_cell.angle_gamma   90.00
#
_symmetry.space_group_name_H-M   'P 1'
#
loop_
_entity.id
_entity.type
_entity.pdbx_description
1 polymer ?
#
loop_
_entity_poly.entity_id
_entity_poly.type
_entity_poly.pdbx_seq_one_letter_code
_entity_poly.pdbx_strand_id
1 'polypeptide(L)'
;MQASETKLQQIIEGTKQYVVPLFQRAYSWKKPEWQLLWNDIVELCATDNPRPHFMGSIVTMPTTSVPEGVTKYLLIDGQQRLTTVFILLC
;
A
#
# COMPACT_ATOMS: atom_id res chain seq x y z
N MET A 1 -12.43 7.25 -13.62
CA MET A 1 -11.41 6.98 -12.58
C MET A 1 -11.78 7.81 -11.36
N GLN A 2 -11.94 7.20 -10.18
CA GLN A 2 -12.14 7.90 -8.92
C GLN A 2 -10.86 7.81 -8.10
N ALA A 3 -10.44 8.94 -7.52
CA ALA A 3 -9.32 9.01 -6.60
C ALA A 3 -9.82 9.61 -5.29
N SER A 4 -9.39 9.03 -4.18
CA SER A 4 -9.74 9.48 -2.83
C SER A 4 -8.51 9.38 -1.95
N GLU A 5 -8.38 10.34 -1.03
CA GLU A 5 -7.41 10.19 0.06
C GLU A 5 -7.84 9.02 0.96
N THR A 6 -6.88 8.21 1.40
CA THR A 6 -7.15 7.02 2.21
C THR A 6 -5.98 6.81 3.17
N LYS A 7 -6.30 6.54 4.44
CA LYS A 7 -5.28 6.24 5.44
C LYS A 7 -4.74 4.82 5.22
N LEU A 8 -3.46 4.61 5.49
CA LEU A 8 -2.83 3.28 5.38
C LEU A 8 -3.60 2.21 6.17
N GLN A 9 -4.11 2.54 7.36
CA GLN A 9 -4.92 1.64 8.18
C GLN A 9 -6.09 1.03 7.39
N GLN A 10 -6.80 1.81 6.58
CA GLN A 10 -7.97 1.35 5.81
C GLN A 10 -7.59 0.39 4.66
N ILE A 11 -6.30 0.31 4.34
CA ILE A 11 -5.73 -0.62 3.36
C ILE A 11 -5.33 -1.93 4.04
N ILE A 12 -4.85 -1.88 5.29
CA ILE A 12 -4.27 -3.05 5.98
C ILE A 12 -5.19 -3.68 7.06
N GLU A 13 -6.37 -3.09 7.32
CA GLU A 13 -7.34 -3.54 8.35
C GLU A 13 -8.03 -4.89 8.08
N GLY A 14 -7.67 -5.60 7.00
CA GLY A 14 -8.21 -6.95 6.70
C GLY A 14 -9.60 -6.99 6.08
N THR A 15 -10.26 -5.84 5.87
CA THR A 15 -11.58 -5.74 5.22
C THR A 15 -11.51 -5.77 3.69
N LYS A 16 -10.31 -5.67 3.13
CA LYS A 16 -10.03 -5.68 1.68
C LYS A 16 -8.85 -6.59 1.38
N GLN A 17 -8.90 -7.25 0.23
CA GLN A 17 -7.80 -8.05 -0.28
C GLN A 17 -7.24 -7.42 -1.56
N TYR A 18 -5.94 -7.11 -1.55
CA TYR A 18 -5.24 -6.58 -2.72
C TYR A 18 -4.55 -7.71 -3.46
N VAL A 19 -4.92 -7.91 -4.72
CA VAL A 19 -4.44 -9.00 -5.57
C VAL A 19 -3.48 -8.44 -6.60
N VAL A 20 -2.24 -8.89 -6.59
CA VAL A 20 -1.24 -8.54 -7.61
C VAL A 20 -1.52 -9.36 -8.88
N PRO A 21 -1.81 -8.74 -10.03
CA PRO A 21 -2.01 -9.46 -11.29
C PRO A 21 -0.75 -10.19 -11.77
N LEU A 22 -0.91 -11.31 -12.47
CA LEU A 22 0.21 -12.13 -12.97
C LEU A 22 1.15 -11.39 -13.95
N PHE A 23 0.66 -10.37 -14.64
CA PHE A 23 1.44 -9.57 -15.59
C PHE A 23 2.27 -8.46 -14.91
N GLN A 24 2.15 -8.28 -13.59
CA GLN A 24 2.99 -7.33 -12.87
C GLN A 24 4.42 -7.85 -12.71
N ARG A 25 5.37 -6.92 -12.58
CA ARG A 25 6.76 -7.27 -12.30
C ARG A 25 6.93 -7.82 -10.89
N ALA A 26 7.96 -8.65 -10.71
CA ALA A 26 8.38 -9.11 -9.40
C ALA A 26 8.83 -7.94 -8.51
N TYR A 27 8.93 -8.20 -7.21
CA TYR A 27 9.48 -7.24 -6.26
C TYR A 27 10.93 -6.86 -6.65
N SER A 28 11.19 -5.56 -6.74
CA SER A 28 12.42 -5.03 -7.34
C SER A 28 13.00 -3.84 -6.59
N TRP A 29 12.34 -3.37 -5.53
CA TRP A 29 12.91 -2.36 -4.65
C TRP A 29 14.16 -2.91 -3.99
N LYS A 30 15.17 -2.07 -3.86
CA LYS A 30 16.45 -2.38 -3.24
C LYS A 30 16.68 -1.41 -2.09
N LYS A 31 17.89 -1.49 -1.52
CA LYS A 31 18.30 -0.66 -0.40
C LYS A 31 18.02 0.84 -0.57
N PRO A 32 18.20 1.48 -1.75
CA PRO A 32 17.90 2.90 -1.89
C PRO A 32 16.42 3.23 -1.63
N GLU A 33 15.50 2.45 -2.20
CA GLU A 33 14.06 2.66 -2.02
C GLU A 33 13.60 2.33 -0.60
N TRP A 34 14.17 1.28 0.01
CA TRP A 34 13.89 0.94 1.40
C TRP A 34 14.35 2.04 2.35
N GLN A 35 15.54 2.59 2.12
CA GLN A 35 16.09 3.64 2.96
C GLN A 35 15.24 4.90 2.88
N LEU A 36 14.74 5.25 1.70
CA LEU A 36 13.83 6.39 1.54
C LEU A 36 12.55 6.19 2.35
N LEU A 37 11.85 5.06 2.14
CA LEU A 37 10.63 4.73 2.88
C LEU A 37 10.87 4.71 4.40
N TRP A 38 11.98 4.11 4.83
CA TRP A 38 12.32 4.00 6.25
C TRP A 38 12.61 5.36 6.88
N ASN A 39 13.38 6.21 6.20
CA ASN A 39 13.68 7.55 6.69
C ASN A 39 12.41 8.39 6.85
N ASP A 40 11.48 8.32 5.87
CA ASP A 40 10.19 9.01 5.95
C ASP A 40 9.40 8.56 7.18
N ILE A 41 9.35 7.25 7.45
CA ILE A 41 8.66 6.70 8.63
C ILE A 41 9.31 7.18 9.94
N VAL A 42 10.64 7.11 10.03
CA VAL A 42 11.38 7.52 11.24
C VAL A 42 11.20 9.01 11.52
N GLU A 43 11.23 9.86 10.48
CA GLU A 43 11.01 11.30 10.63
C GLU A 43 9.61 11.61 11.18
N LEU A 44 8.59 10.89 10.70
CA LEU A 44 7.21 11.03 11.20
C LEU A 44 7.08 10.58 12.65
N CYS A 45 7.76 9.50 13.04
CA CYS A 45 7.74 9.02 14.43
C CYS A 45 8.49 9.94 15.39
N ALA A 46 9.53 10.65 14.93
CA ALA A 46 10.32 11.55 15.76
C ALA A 46 9.68 12.94 15.96
N THR A 47 8.60 13.25 15.25
CA THR A 47 7.94 14.55 15.30
C THR A 47 6.81 14.55 16.34
N ASP A 48 6.84 15.45 17.33
CA ASP A 48 5.83 15.51 18.42
C ASP A 48 4.40 15.87 17.97
N ASN A 49 4.19 16.20 16.69
CA ASN A 49 2.88 16.36 16.04
C ASN A 49 3.04 16.18 14.52
N PRO A 50 3.11 14.95 14.01
CA PRO A 50 3.42 14.71 12.62
C PRO A 50 2.24 15.17 11.74
N ARG A 51 2.55 15.92 10.68
CA ARG A 51 1.57 16.25 9.64
C ARG A 51 1.24 14.98 8.84
N PRO A 52 0.05 14.90 8.21
CA PRO A 52 -0.23 13.82 7.26
C PRO A 52 0.86 13.74 6.21
N HIS A 53 1.47 12.56 6.06
CA HIS A 53 2.51 12.32 5.07
C HIS A 53 1.93 11.56 3.88
N PHE A 54 2.22 12.07 2.68
CA PHE A 54 1.81 11.42 1.45
C PHE A 54 2.77 10.29 1.09
N MET A 55 2.43 9.07 1.47
CA MET A 55 3.22 7.87 1.11
C MET A 55 3.15 7.54 -0.39
N GLY A 56 2.27 8.20 -1.14
CA GLY A 56 2.09 8.08 -2.58
C GLY A 56 0.83 7.32 -3.02
N SER A 57 0.53 7.37 -4.32
CA SER A 57 -0.72 6.84 -4.88
C SER A 57 -0.71 5.33 -5.08
N ILE A 58 -1.80 4.66 -4.75
CA ILE A 58 -2.08 3.28 -5.18
C ILE A 58 -3.18 3.31 -6.24
N VAL A 59 -3.03 2.49 -7.28
CA VAL A 59 -4.07 2.34 -8.31
C VAL A 59 -4.64 0.95 -8.20
N THR A 60 -5.95 0.87 -8.03
CA THR A 60 -6.66 -0.41 -7.88
C THR A 60 -7.88 -0.48 -8.78
N MET A 61 -8.29 -1.70 -9.08
CA MET A 61 -9.51 -1.99 -9.82
C MET A 61 -10.35 -3.01 -9.02
N PRO A 62 -11.62 -2.73 -8.71
CA PRO A 62 -12.46 -3.72 -8.05
C PRO A 62 -12.61 -4.96 -8.92
N THR A 63 -12.50 -6.14 -8.34
CA THR A 63 -12.83 -7.39 -9.04
C THR A 63 -14.31 -7.70 -8.90
N THR A 64 -14.86 -8.49 -9.83
CA THR A 64 -16.20 -9.03 -9.69
C THR A 64 -16.35 -9.74 -8.35
N SER A 65 -17.28 -9.23 -7.54
CA SER A 65 -17.52 -9.63 -6.16
C SER A 65 -17.92 -11.10 -6.06
N VAL A 66 -17.30 -11.82 -5.13
CA VAL A 66 -17.81 -13.11 -4.67
C VAL A 66 -18.98 -12.81 -3.71
N PRO A 67 -20.12 -13.51 -3.79
CA PRO A 67 -21.26 -13.30 -2.87
C PRO A 67 -20.91 -13.48 -1.40
N GLU A 68 -19.86 -14.24 -1.10
CA GLU A 68 -19.33 -14.48 0.24
C GLU A 68 -17.81 -14.27 0.23
N GLY A 69 -17.29 -13.40 1.11
CA GLY A 69 -15.85 -13.19 1.30
C GLY A 69 -15.42 -11.72 1.37
N VAL A 70 -14.10 -11.51 1.48
CA VAL A 70 -13.48 -10.18 1.54
C VAL A 70 -13.47 -9.53 0.15
N THR A 71 -13.82 -8.25 0.06
CA THR A 71 -13.79 -7.50 -1.21
C THR A 71 -12.38 -7.48 -1.79
N LYS A 72 -12.25 -7.94 -3.03
CA LYS A 72 -10.97 -8.03 -3.75
C LYS A 72 -10.76 -6.85 -4.69
N TYR A 73 -9.53 -6.37 -4.72
CA TYR A 73 -9.07 -5.29 -5.57
C TYR A 73 -7.80 -5.74 -6.30
N LEU A 74 -7.78 -5.66 -7.64
CA LEU A 74 -6.55 -5.82 -8.39
C LEU A 74 -5.66 -4.60 -8.17
N LEU A 75 -4.41 -4.84 -7.78
CA LEU A 75 -3.40 -3.81 -7.58
C LEU A 75 -2.69 -3.53 -8.90
N ILE A 76 -3.00 -2.38 -9.51
CA ILE A 76 -2.48 -1.97 -10.81
C ILE A 76 -1.16 -1.19 -10.65
N ASP A 77 -1.06 -0.38 -9.60
CA ASP A 77 0.16 0.36 -9.26
C ASP A 77 0.30 0.53 -7.73
N GLY A 78 1.54 0.74 -7.27
CA GLY A 78 1.90 0.86 -5.86
C GLY A 78 2.31 -0.46 -5.20
N GLN A 79 2.45 -1.54 -5.97
CA GLN A 79 2.82 -2.88 -5.51
C GLN A 79 4.06 -2.89 -4.61
N GLN A 80 5.21 -2.36 -5.08
CA GLN A 80 6.47 -2.48 -4.33
C GLN A 80 6.39 -1.79 -2.98
N ARG A 81 5.82 -0.58 -2.94
CA ARG A 81 5.65 0.16 -1.70
C ARG A 81 4.73 -0.58 -0.74
N LEU A 82 3.56 -1.01 -1.22
CA LEU A 82 2.59 -1.71 -0.38
C LEU A 82 3.15 -3.03 0.15
N THR A 83 3.81 -3.83 -0.69
CA THR A 83 4.50 -5.05 -0.28
C THR A 83 5.56 -4.79 0.79
N THR A 84 6.37 -3.73 0.64
CA THR A 84 7.39 -3.38 1.64
C THR A 84 6.76 -3.01 2.99
N VAL A 85 5.68 -2.23 2.96
CA VAL A 85 4.92 -1.86 4.17
C VAL A 85 4.33 -3.10 4.85
N PHE A 86 3.76 -4.04 4.08
CA PHE A 86 3.28 -5.30 4.64
C PHE A 86 4.38 -6.13 5.29
N ILE A 87 5.56 -6.22 4.66
CA ILE A 87 6.73 -6.93 5.23
C ILE A 87 7.19 -6.28 6.54
N LEU A 88 7.15 -4.95 6.65
CA LEU A 88 7.55 -4.26 7.88
C LEU A 88 6.60 -4.47 9.07
N LEU A 89 5.33 -4.81 8.79
CA LEU A 89 4.28 -4.97 9.81
C LEU A 89 4.07 -6.42 10.26
N CYS A 90 4.68 -7.39 9.57
CA CYS A 90 4.59 -8.83 9.85
C CYS A 90 5.90 -9.33 10.47
#